data_AF-A0A078FJZ8-F1
#
_entry.id   AF-A0A078FJZ8-F1
#
_cell.length_a   1.000
_cell.length_b   1.000
_cell.length_c   1.000
_cell.angle_alpha   90.00
_cell.angle_beta   90.00
_cell.angle_gamma   90.00
#
_symmetry.space_group_name_H-M   'P 1'
#
loop_
_entity.id
_entity.type
_entity.pdbx_description
1 polymer ?
#
loop_
_entity_poly.entity_id
_entity_poly.type
_entity_poly.pdbx_seq_one_letter_code
_entity_poly.pdbx_strand_id
1 'polypeptide(L)'
;MAHHPIYTETLSMGGGSSHGFGQQPVPFATSSGSLRVELLHGNLDIWVKEAKHLPNMDGFHNRLGGMLSGLTRRNSSKDEKPSKITSDPYVTVSISGAVIGRTFVISNSENPVWMQHFDVPVAHSAAEVHFVVKDSDIIGSQIMGAVGIPTEQLSSGNRIEGFFPILNSSGKPCKQGAVLSLSVQYTPVERMRLYQMGVGFGNECVGVPGTYFPLRKGGRVTLYQDAHVDDGTLPSVYLDGGAQYRHGKCWEDMADAIRQARRLVYITGWSVYHPVRLVRRNNDPTDGTLGDLLKAKSQEGVRVLVLVWDDPTSRSLLGFKTQGVMNTSDEETRRFFKHSSVQVLLCPRSGGKGHSFIKKSEVGTIYTHHQKTVIVDADAGQNRRKIVAFVGGLDVCNGRFDTPKHPLFRTLKTLHKDDFHNPNFLTTADDGPREPWHDLHSKIDGFKISRIGEVKIGF
;
A
#
# COMPACT_ATOMS: atom_id res chain seq x y z
N MET A 1 -20.73 14.78 48.11
CA MET A 1 -19.49 13.99 47.91
C MET A 1 -19.63 13.30 46.57
N ALA A 2 -19.02 13.86 45.53
CA ALA A 2 -19.10 13.34 44.16
C ALA A 2 -17.80 12.59 43.86
N HIS A 3 -17.91 11.29 43.59
CA HIS A 3 -16.79 10.45 43.21
C HIS A 3 -16.39 10.73 41.75
N HIS A 4 -15.17 11.24 41.55
CA HIS A 4 -14.51 11.23 40.24
C HIS A 4 -14.00 9.81 39.93
N PRO A 5 -14.27 9.25 38.74
CA PRO A 5 -13.61 8.03 38.32
C PRO A 5 -12.18 8.36 37.87
N ILE A 6 -11.20 7.76 38.55
CA ILE A 6 -9.80 7.72 38.16
C ILE A 6 -9.71 6.76 36.97
N TYR A 7 -9.51 7.28 35.76
CA TYR A 7 -9.13 6.45 34.62
C TYR A 7 -7.70 5.93 34.85
N THR A 8 -7.59 4.66 35.22
CA THR A 8 -6.36 3.89 35.17
C THR A 8 -6.32 3.20 33.82
N GLU A 9 -5.29 3.44 33.01
CA GLU A 9 -5.03 2.69 31.79
C GLU A 9 -4.71 1.23 32.14
N THR A 10 -5.72 0.38 32.17
CA THR A 10 -5.53 -1.07 32.12
C THR A 10 -5.22 -1.48 30.67
N LEU A 11 -3.98 -1.92 30.46
CA LEU A 11 -3.57 -2.69 29.28
C LEU A 11 -4.49 -3.90 29.12
N SER A 12 -5.40 -3.83 28.15
CA SER A 12 -6.20 -4.99 27.75
C SER A 12 -5.29 -6.01 27.08
N MET A 13 -4.99 -7.08 27.81
CA MET A 13 -4.40 -8.32 27.27
C MET A 13 -5.47 -9.06 26.47
N GLY A 14 -5.70 -8.60 25.24
CA GLY A 14 -6.40 -9.36 24.20
C GLY A 14 -5.37 -9.79 23.15
N GLY A 15 -5.26 -11.11 22.90
CA GLY A 15 -4.26 -11.72 22.03
C GLY A 15 -4.42 -11.38 20.54
N GLY A 16 -4.19 -10.12 20.17
CA GLY A 16 -3.90 -9.67 18.82
C GLY A 16 -2.42 -9.35 18.70
N SER A 17 -1.81 -9.67 17.57
CA SER A 17 -0.40 -9.40 17.29
C SER A 17 -0.05 -7.92 17.50
N SER A 18 0.83 -7.66 18.47
CA SER A 18 1.38 -6.34 18.77
C SER A 18 2.30 -5.88 17.62
N HIS A 19 1.73 -5.37 16.53
CA HIS A 19 2.50 -4.76 15.45
C HIS A 19 2.92 -3.34 15.84
N GLY A 20 4.13 -3.19 16.39
CA GLY A 20 4.72 -1.92 16.82
C GLY A 20 5.19 -0.97 15.71
N PHE A 21 4.53 -0.94 14.54
CA PHE A 21 5.06 -0.23 13.36
C PHE A 21 4.54 1.18 13.10
N GLY A 22 3.64 1.70 13.94
CA GLY A 22 3.15 3.08 13.83
C GLY A 22 3.31 3.91 15.11
N GLN A 23 3.53 3.26 16.25
CA GLN A 23 3.60 3.95 17.54
C GLN A 23 5.06 4.19 17.95
N GLN A 24 5.44 5.45 18.04
CA GLN A 24 6.68 5.94 18.60
C GLN A 24 6.33 6.98 19.66
N PRO A 25 6.01 6.55 20.90
CA PRO A 25 5.90 7.48 22.00
C PRO A 25 7.24 8.17 22.19
N VAL A 26 7.23 9.49 22.37
CA VAL A 26 8.42 10.22 22.81
C VAL A 26 8.60 9.87 24.28
N PRO A 27 9.71 9.24 24.69
CA PRO A 27 9.84 8.69 26.04
C PRO A 27 10.11 9.75 27.11
N PHE A 28 10.01 11.04 26.76
CA PHE A 28 10.29 12.16 27.64
C PHE A 28 9.45 13.39 27.25
N ALA A 29 9.20 14.27 28.22
CA ALA A 29 8.45 15.50 28.00
C ALA A 29 9.29 16.53 27.22
N THR A 30 8.66 17.23 26.28
CA THR A 30 9.23 18.37 25.55
C THR A 30 8.80 19.73 26.11
N SER A 31 7.92 19.72 27.13
CA SER A 31 7.45 20.91 27.82
C SER A 31 7.47 20.68 29.34
N SER A 32 7.66 21.76 30.10
CA SER A 32 7.65 21.75 31.58
C SER A 32 6.30 22.19 32.17
N GLY A 33 5.35 22.60 31.33
CA GLY A 33 4.03 23.08 31.73
C GLY A 33 2.93 22.04 31.54
N SER A 34 1.78 22.26 32.19
CA SER A 34 0.57 21.50 31.91
C SER A 34 0.04 21.89 30.53
N LEU A 35 -0.07 20.92 29.62
CA LEU A 35 -0.63 21.13 28.29
C LEU A 35 -2.04 20.57 28.18
N ARG A 36 -2.87 21.23 27.38
CA ARG A 36 -4.23 20.80 27.09
C ARG A 36 -4.20 19.77 25.96
N VAL A 37 -4.96 18.69 26.12
CA VAL A 37 -5.21 17.73 25.03
C VAL A 37 -6.31 18.29 24.14
N GLU A 38 -6.05 18.33 22.83
CA GLU A 38 -7.00 18.76 21.82
C GLU A 38 -7.13 17.73 20.70
N LEU A 39 -8.32 17.65 20.10
CA LEU A 39 -8.57 16.85 18.91
C LEU A 39 -8.14 17.65 17.67
N LEU A 40 -7.07 17.19 17.01
CA LEU A 40 -6.72 17.66 15.68
C LEU A 40 -7.40 16.76 14.65
N HIS A 41 -8.56 17.21 14.16
CA HIS A 41 -9.31 16.61 13.06
C HIS A 41 -9.30 17.54 11.84
N GLY A 42 -8.39 17.26 10.92
CA GLY A 42 -8.12 18.14 9.79
C GLY A 42 -6.82 17.75 9.11
N ASN A 43 -6.00 18.74 8.77
CA ASN A 43 -4.79 18.52 8.00
C ASN A 43 -3.65 19.38 8.52
N LEU A 44 -2.45 18.79 8.61
CA LEU A 44 -1.21 19.47 8.98
C LEU A 44 -0.35 19.70 7.73
N ASP A 45 -0.09 20.97 7.43
CA ASP A 45 0.92 21.41 6.46
C ASP A 45 2.25 21.55 7.20
N ILE A 46 3.21 20.68 6.93
CA ILE A 46 4.45 20.55 7.70
C ILE A 46 5.65 20.68 6.79
N TRP A 47 6.58 21.56 7.17
CA TRP A 47 7.91 21.66 6.58
C TRP A 47 8.97 21.35 7.63
N VAL A 48 9.77 20.32 7.38
CA VAL A 48 11.00 20.06 8.12
C VAL A 48 12.16 20.56 7.27
N LYS A 49 12.77 21.68 7.67
CA LYS A 49 13.70 22.44 6.82
C LYS A 49 15.14 21.98 7.02
N GLU A 50 15.70 22.24 8.19
CA GLU A 50 17.11 21.97 8.51
C GLU A 50 17.29 21.76 10.02
N ALA A 51 18.38 21.12 10.42
CA ALA A 51 18.88 21.15 11.79
C ALA A 51 20.31 21.69 11.83
N LYS A 52 20.69 22.28 12.95
CA LYS A 52 22.05 22.81 13.18
C LYS A 52 22.65 22.23 14.44
N HIS A 53 23.96 22.02 14.43
CA HIS A 53 24.77 21.57 15.56
C HIS A 53 24.26 20.30 16.24
N LEU A 54 23.84 19.30 15.47
CA LEU A 54 23.47 18.00 16.02
C LEU A 54 24.66 17.31 16.72
N PRO A 55 24.42 16.47 17.74
CA PRO A 55 25.47 15.64 18.33
C PRO A 55 25.99 14.63 17.29
N ASN A 56 27.26 14.24 17.42
CA ASN A 56 27.81 13.13 16.64
C ASN A 56 27.63 11.84 17.45
N MET A 57 26.80 10.91 16.96
CA MET A 57 26.46 9.67 17.66
C MET A 57 27.30 8.46 17.20
N ASP A 58 27.97 8.53 16.04
CA ASP A 58 28.84 7.45 15.54
C ASP A 58 30.04 7.17 16.45
N GLY A 59 30.41 8.13 17.31
CA GLY A 59 31.43 7.96 18.33
C GLY A 59 31.03 7.06 19.51
N PHE A 60 29.73 6.81 19.72
CA PHE A 60 29.24 6.07 20.90
C PHE A 60 29.44 4.55 20.76
N HIS A 61 29.32 3.99 19.55
CA HIS A 61 29.59 2.57 19.28
C HIS A 61 31.08 2.19 19.40
N ASN A 62 31.99 3.13 19.14
CA ASN A 62 33.43 2.88 19.28
C ASN A 62 33.90 2.66 20.72
N ARG A 63 33.12 3.06 21.74
CA ARG A 63 33.46 2.81 23.15
C ARG A 63 33.04 1.42 23.65
N LEU A 64 32.02 0.80 23.07
CA LEU A 64 31.62 -0.56 23.45
C LEU A 64 32.41 -1.64 22.69
N GLY A 65 32.77 -1.40 21.43
CA GLY A 65 33.60 -2.33 20.63
C GLY A 65 35.08 -2.35 21.03
N GLY A 66 35.57 -1.25 21.62
CA GLY A 66 36.97 -1.13 22.05
C GLY A 66 37.39 -2.03 23.21
N MET A 67 36.45 -2.59 23.98
CA MET A 67 36.75 -3.52 25.08
C MET A 67 36.88 -4.99 24.66
N LEU A 68 36.46 -5.36 23.45
CA LEU A 68 36.55 -6.74 22.93
C LEU A 68 37.64 -6.94 21.87
N SER A 69 38.28 -5.87 21.39
CA SER A 69 39.33 -5.94 20.37
C SER A 69 40.76 -5.98 20.93
N GLY A 70 40.93 -6.14 22.24
CA GLY A 70 42.24 -6.14 22.92
C GLY A 70 43.14 -7.35 22.65
N LEU A 71 42.71 -8.32 21.83
CA LEU A 71 43.42 -9.60 21.69
C LEU A 71 43.84 -10.00 20.27
N THR A 72 43.62 -9.18 19.24
CA THR A 72 44.14 -9.53 17.91
C THR A 72 44.56 -8.32 17.07
N ARG A 73 45.89 -8.20 16.94
CA ARG A 73 46.63 -8.14 15.67
C ARG A 73 47.17 -6.78 15.19
N ARG A 74 48.51 -6.78 15.21
CA ARG A 74 49.50 -5.90 14.57
C ARG A 74 49.30 -5.70 13.06
N ASN A 75 49.68 -4.48 12.64
CA ASN A 75 50.23 -4.05 11.34
C ASN A 75 49.34 -4.06 10.09
N SER A 76 48.90 -2.87 9.69
CA SER A 76 49.00 -2.40 8.29
C SER A 76 48.93 -0.88 8.23
N SER A 77 50.03 -0.26 7.82
CA SER A 77 50.17 1.15 7.50
C SER A 77 49.51 1.49 6.16
N LYS A 78 48.48 2.33 6.18
CA LYS A 78 48.09 3.24 5.09
C LYS A 78 47.32 4.41 5.70
N ASP A 79 47.96 5.57 5.72
CA ASP A 79 47.35 6.86 6.07
C ASP A 79 46.39 7.30 4.96
N GLU A 80 45.19 6.73 4.95
CA GLU A 80 44.02 7.45 4.44
C GLU A 80 43.48 8.28 5.62
N LYS A 81 43.40 9.61 5.46
CA LYS A 81 42.71 10.46 6.44
C LYS A 81 41.35 9.84 6.72
N PRO A 82 40.99 9.49 7.97
CA PRO A 82 39.65 9.00 8.24
C PRO A 82 38.70 10.12 7.84
N SER A 83 37.86 9.85 6.83
CA SER A 83 36.68 10.68 6.60
C SER A 83 35.96 10.75 7.94
N LYS A 84 35.67 11.97 8.39
CA LYS A 84 35.04 12.18 9.69
C LYS A 84 33.62 11.61 9.57
N ILE A 85 33.45 10.35 9.97
CA ILE A 85 32.14 9.69 10.02
C ILE A 85 31.36 10.40 11.12
N THR A 86 30.17 10.89 10.78
CA THR A 86 29.27 11.63 11.67
C THR A 86 27.85 11.16 11.44
N SER A 87 26.94 11.47 12.36
CA SER A 87 25.55 11.01 12.31
C SER A 87 24.86 11.13 10.95
N ASP A 88 23.93 10.21 10.72
CA ASP A 88 23.03 10.08 9.58
C ASP A 88 21.60 10.52 9.98
N PRO A 89 21.33 11.82 10.20
CA PRO A 89 20.10 12.26 10.83
C PRO A 89 18.87 12.21 9.92
N TYR A 90 17.73 11.96 10.56
CA TYR A 90 16.39 12.15 10.00
C TYR A 90 15.41 12.56 11.10
N VAL A 91 14.23 13.05 10.70
CA VAL A 91 13.17 13.46 11.61
C VAL A 91 11.94 12.60 11.40
N THR A 92 11.32 12.16 12.50
CA THR A 92 9.96 11.62 12.50
C THR A 92 9.00 12.61 13.13
N VAL A 93 7.88 12.86 12.47
CA VAL A 93 6.78 13.66 13.01
C VAL A 93 5.75 12.70 13.60
N SER A 94 5.34 12.89 14.85
CA SER A 94 4.34 12.04 15.50
C SER A 94 3.32 12.82 16.33
N ILE A 95 2.12 12.26 16.44
CA ILE A 95 1.00 12.81 17.21
C ILE A 95 0.34 11.67 17.99
N SER A 96 0.17 11.82 19.31
CA SER A 96 -0.32 10.73 20.17
C SER A 96 0.42 9.40 19.97
N GLY A 97 1.74 9.47 19.75
CA GLY A 97 2.58 8.32 19.42
C GLY A 97 2.50 7.85 17.96
N ALA A 98 1.47 8.19 17.19
CA ALA A 98 1.38 7.79 15.78
C ALA A 98 2.38 8.58 14.91
N VAL A 99 3.26 7.89 14.18
CA VAL A 99 4.19 8.54 13.22
C VAL A 99 3.42 8.92 11.96
N ILE A 100 3.32 10.23 11.70
CA ILE A 100 2.57 10.82 10.58
C ILE A 100 3.49 11.34 9.46
N GLY A 101 4.80 11.43 9.70
CA GLY A 101 5.76 11.85 8.69
C GLY A 101 7.17 11.38 9.04
N ARG A 102 8.00 11.18 8.01
CA ARG A 102 9.42 10.85 8.16
C ARG A 102 10.23 11.47 7.04
N THR A 103 11.29 12.19 7.37
CA THR A 103 12.20 12.76 6.37
C THR A 103 13.14 11.71 5.78
N PHE A 104 13.79 12.07 4.68
CA PHE A 104 14.96 11.33 4.20
C PHE A 104 16.07 11.33 5.26
N VAL A 105 16.89 10.28 5.22
CA VAL A 105 18.15 10.21 5.97
C VAL A 105 19.19 10.99 5.19
N ILE A 106 19.83 11.97 5.85
CA ILE A 106 20.97 12.70 5.28
C ILE A 106 22.22 12.12 5.90
N SER A 107 23.11 11.57 5.08
CA SER A 107 24.30 10.90 5.62
C SER A 107 25.40 11.88 6.04
N ASN A 108 26.10 11.54 7.12
CA ASN A 108 27.30 12.24 7.61
C ASN A 108 27.15 13.75 7.73
N SER A 109 26.10 14.21 8.44
CA SER A 109 25.87 15.63 8.64
C SER A 109 25.35 15.97 10.02
N GLU A 110 26.10 16.80 10.76
CA GLU A 110 25.61 17.47 11.97
C GLU A 110 24.72 18.69 11.66
N ASN A 111 24.62 19.11 10.39
CA ASN A 111 23.82 20.24 9.93
C ASN A 111 22.98 19.86 8.69
N PRO A 112 22.07 18.87 8.80
CA PRO A 112 21.30 18.37 7.67
C PRO A 112 20.28 19.41 7.17
N VAL A 113 20.10 19.46 5.85
CA VAL A 113 19.06 20.24 5.19
C VAL A 113 18.15 19.26 4.45
N TRP A 114 16.91 19.09 4.94
CA TRP A 114 15.93 18.19 4.34
C TRP A 114 15.01 18.91 3.37
N MET A 115 14.57 20.13 3.71
CA MET A 115 13.58 20.90 2.95
C MET A 115 12.39 20.04 2.49
N GLN A 116 11.87 19.23 3.41
CA GLN A 116 10.86 18.23 3.09
C GLN A 116 9.50 18.66 3.60
N HIS A 117 8.52 18.60 2.70
CA HIS A 117 7.13 18.95 2.92
C HIS A 117 6.27 17.70 3.14
N PHE A 118 5.35 17.80 4.08
CA PHE A 118 4.31 16.81 4.33
C PHE A 118 2.96 17.52 4.43
N ASP A 119 1.97 16.94 3.76
CA ASP A 119 0.58 17.38 3.79
C ASP A 119 -0.24 16.21 4.32
N VAL A 120 -0.59 16.23 5.60
CA VAL A 120 -1.03 15.02 6.32
C VAL A 120 -2.39 15.19 6.98
N PRO A 121 -3.39 14.37 6.61
CA PRO A 121 -4.65 14.32 7.33
C PRO A 121 -4.45 13.72 8.73
N VAL A 122 -5.04 14.36 9.72
CA VAL A 122 -4.96 13.97 11.14
C VAL A 122 -6.35 13.87 11.75
N ALA A 123 -6.53 12.91 12.64
CA ALA A 123 -7.73 12.72 13.46
C ALA A 123 -7.33 12.20 14.85
N HIS A 124 -6.45 12.92 15.54
CA HIS A 124 -5.80 12.46 16.77
C HIS A 124 -6.04 13.43 17.93
N SER A 125 -6.23 12.89 19.13
CA SER A 125 -6.23 13.69 20.35
C SER A 125 -4.82 13.72 20.93
N ALA A 126 -4.22 14.91 21.05
CA ALA A 126 -2.87 15.05 21.59
C ALA A 126 -2.67 16.40 22.27
N ALA A 127 -1.71 16.46 23.19
CA ALA A 127 -1.22 17.71 23.78
C ALA A 127 -0.13 18.37 22.93
N GLU A 128 0.65 17.57 22.20
CA GLU A 128 1.76 18.05 21.36
C GLU A 128 1.85 17.24 20.06
N VAL A 129 2.32 17.92 19.01
CA VAL A 129 2.93 17.30 17.83
C VAL A 129 4.44 17.26 18.03
N HIS A 130 5.03 16.08 17.93
CA HIS A 130 6.45 15.87 18.19
C HIS A 130 7.25 15.71 16.91
N PHE A 131 8.41 16.36 16.87
CA PHE A 131 9.42 16.24 15.83
C PHE A 131 10.66 15.61 16.46
N VAL A 132 10.83 14.30 16.27
CA VAL A 132 11.91 13.54 16.90
C VAL A 132 13.07 13.40 15.93
N VAL A 133 14.22 13.95 16.29
CA VAL A 133 15.47 13.85 15.54
C VAL A 133 16.19 12.56 15.94
N LYS A 134 16.58 11.77 14.94
CA LYS A 134 17.15 10.44 15.13
C LYS A 134 18.37 10.25 14.24
N ASP A 135 19.26 9.40 14.70
CA ASP A 135 20.34 8.85 13.90
C ASP A 135 19.94 7.50 13.29
N SER A 136 20.39 7.21 12.07
CA SER A 136 19.99 6.02 11.32
C SER A 136 21.09 4.97 11.25
N ASP A 137 21.23 4.15 12.29
CA ASP A 137 22.23 3.07 12.31
C ASP A 137 21.72 1.74 11.73
N ILE A 138 22.68 0.89 11.31
CA ILE A 138 22.43 -0.46 10.76
C ILE A 138 21.68 -1.36 11.76
N ILE A 139 21.88 -1.15 13.07
CA ILE A 139 21.34 -1.99 14.16
C ILE A 139 20.07 -1.38 14.81
N GLY A 140 19.67 -0.17 14.41
CA GLY A 140 18.46 0.49 14.91
C GLY A 140 18.67 1.99 15.12
N SER A 141 17.59 2.77 15.03
CA SER A 141 17.71 4.24 15.10
C SER A 141 17.82 4.75 16.54
N GLN A 142 18.79 5.62 16.84
CA GLN A 142 18.94 6.26 18.14
C GLN A 142 18.25 7.63 18.18
N ILE A 143 17.52 7.96 19.25
CA ILE A 143 16.93 9.29 19.44
C ILE A 143 18.01 10.27 19.90
N MET A 144 18.19 11.37 19.15
CA MET A 144 19.05 12.48 19.55
C MET A 144 18.32 13.47 20.47
N GLY A 145 17.04 13.72 20.16
CA GLY A 145 16.17 14.62 20.90
C GLY A 145 14.88 14.90 20.15
N ALA A 146 14.03 15.77 20.70
CA ALA A 146 12.74 16.11 20.12
C ALA A 146 12.39 17.59 20.30
N VAL A 147 11.52 18.08 19.42
CA VAL A 147 10.80 19.34 19.55
C VAL A 147 9.31 19.01 19.68
N GLY A 148 8.65 19.56 20.70
CA GLY A 148 7.20 19.48 20.87
C GLY A 148 6.54 20.80 20.51
N ILE A 149 5.49 20.75 19.70
CA ILE A 149 4.64 21.89 19.37
C ILE A 149 3.27 21.66 20.01
N PRO A 150 2.85 22.49 20.98
CA PRO A 150 1.55 22.36 21.63
C PRO A 150 0.39 22.44 20.64
N THR A 151 -0.58 21.54 20.76
CA THR A 151 -1.76 21.50 19.89
C THR A 151 -2.63 22.74 20.05
N GLU A 152 -2.71 23.30 21.25
CA GLU A 152 -3.41 24.57 21.53
C GLU A 152 -2.90 25.73 20.65
N GLN A 153 -1.59 25.80 20.39
CA GLN A 153 -1.02 26.82 19.50
C GLN A 153 -1.43 26.57 18.04
N LEU A 154 -1.49 25.31 17.62
CA LEU A 154 -1.90 24.90 16.28
C LEU A 154 -3.38 25.18 16.02
N SER A 155 -4.24 24.98 17.02
CA SER A 155 -5.69 25.19 16.92
C SER A 155 -6.09 26.63 16.62
N SER A 156 -5.20 27.61 16.85
CA SER A 156 -5.40 28.98 16.37
C SER A 156 -5.47 29.10 14.84
N GLY A 157 -4.92 28.12 14.11
CA GLY A 157 -4.80 28.10 12.64
C GLY A 157 -3.63 28.93 12.10
N ASN A 158 -2.89 29.61 12.97
CA ASN A 158 -1.70 30.36 12.58
C ASN A 158 -0.56 29.40 12.22
N ARG A 159 0.28 29.83 11.28
CA ARG A 159 1.52 29.12 10.94
C ARG A 159 2.55 29.33 12.05
N ILE A 160 3.02 28.24 12.64
CA ILE A 160 4.12 28.23 13.61
C ILE A 160 5.39 27.96 12.84
N GLU A 161 6.36 28.87 12.88
CA GLU A 161 7.58 28.77 12.10
C GLU A 161 8.77 29.37 12.82
N GLY A 162 9.92 28.68 12.79
CA GLY A 162 11.13 29.18 13.41
C GLY A 162 12.17 28.11 13.69
N PHE A 163 13.16 28.47 14.51
CA PHE A 163 14.18 27.57 15.04
C PHE A 163 13.82 27.19 16.48
N PHE A 164 13.70 25.88 16.72
CA PHE A 164 13.30 25.33 18.01
C PHE A 164 14.45 24.53 18.62
N PRO A 165 14.73 24.67 19.93
CA PRO A 165 15.76 23.88 20.59
C PRO A 165 15.39 22.40 20.60
N ILE A 166 16.35 21.55 20.24
CA ILE A 166 16.15 20.09 20.27
C ILE A 166 16.40 19.60 21.69
N LEU A 167 15.37 19.11 22.37
CA LEU A 167 15.43 18.70 23.77
C LEU A 167 15.74 17.21 23.93
N ASN A 168 16.51 16.87 24.96
CA ASN A 168 16.78 15.50 25.38
C ASN A 168 15.84 15.06 26.52
N SER A 169 16.05 13.85 27.05
CA SER A 169 15.23 13.29 28.13
C SER A 169 15.25 14.06 29.45
N SER A 170 16.23 14.95 29.64
CA SER A 170 16.30 15.84 30.81
C SER A 170 15.56 17.17 30.62
N GLY A 171 14.90 17.38 29.47
CA GLY A 171 14.25 18.65 29.10
C GLY A 171 15.24 19.76 28.74
N LYS A 172 16.53 19.44 28.58
CA LYS A 172 17.59 20.39 28.20
C LYS A 172 17.96 20.22 26.73
N PRO A 173 18.56 21.23 26.07
CA PRO A 173 19.10 21.08 24.72
C PRO A 173 20.06 19.89 24.61
N CYS A 174 19.91 19.08 23.56
CA CYS A 174 20.71 17.86 23.37
C CYS A 174 22.21 18.15 23.15
N LYS A 175 22.52 19.31 22.55
CA LYS A 175 23.85 19.89 22.42
C LYS A 175 23.69 21.41 22.40
N GLN A 176 24.70 22.14 22.86
CA GLN A 176 24.66 23.60 22.86
C GLN A 176 24.50 24.12 21.42
N GLY A 177 23.47 24.94 21.18
CA GLY A 177 23.15 25.47 19.86
C GLY A 177 22.43 24.50 18.93
N ALA A 178 22.03 23.31 19.41
CA ALA A 178 21.29 22.34 18.61
C ALA A 178 19.83 22.78 18.42
N VAL A 179 19.46 23.05 17.17
CA VAL A 179 18.13 23.56 16.80
C VAL A 179 17.57 22.86 15.58
N LEU A 180 16.25 22.75 15.51
CA LEU A 180 15.49 22.28 14.36
C LEU A 180 14.68 23.44 13.79
N SER A 181 14.82 23.69 12.50
CA SER A 181 14.04 24.66 11.74
C SER A 181 12.83 23.96 11.10
N LEU A 182 11.63 24.41 11.45
CA LEU A 182 10.39 23.85 10.93
C LEU A 182 9.31 24.92 10.74
N SER A 183 8.31 24.59 9.93
CA SER A 183 7.05 25.33 9.80
C SER A 183 5.91 24.33 9.89
N VAL A 184 4.87 24.63 10.66
CA VAL A 184 3.68 23.79 10.79
C VAL A 184 2.44 24.64 10.88
N GLN A 185 1.39 24.24 10.15
CA GLN A 185 0.11 24.89 10.17
C GLN A 185 -1.01 23.85 10.18
N TYR A 186 -2.00 24.04 11.05
CA TYR A 186 -3.17 23.20 11.13
C TYR A 186 -4.36 23.85 10.44
N THR A 187 -5.02 23.09 9.57
CA THR A 187 -6.32 23.45 8.98
C THR A 187 -7.36 22.44 9.47
N PRO A 188 -8.35 22.86 10.27
CA PRO A 188 -9.43 21.97 10.71
C PRO A 188 -10.33 21.55 9.54
N VAL A 189 -10.92 20.35 9.61
CA VAL A 189 -11.71 19.77 8.52
C VAL A 189 -12.86 20.68 8.08
N GLU A 190 -13.45 21.43 9.00
CA GLU A 190 -14.55 22.35 8.74
C GLU A 190 -14.12 23.53 7.85
N ARG A 191 -12.83 23.83 7.72
CA ARG A 191 -12.32 24.88 6.82
C ARG A 191 -11.93 24.35 5.44
N MET A 192 -12.01 23.05 5.22
CA MET A 192 -11.64 22.43 3.95
C MET A 192 -12.83 22.39 2.99
N ARG A 193 -12.70 23.08 1.86
CA ARG A 193 -13.76 23.20 0.84
C ARG A 193 -14.26 21.84 0.33
N LEU A 194 -13.37 20.87 0.17
CA LEU A 194 -13.72 19.53 -0.33
C LEU A 194 -14.75 18.82 0.57
N TYR A 195 -14.65 19.03 1.89
CA TYR A 195 -15.54 18.42 2.88
C TYR A 195 -16.87 19.16 3.03
N GLN A 196 -16.87 20.49 2.86
CA GLN A 196 -18.09 21.28 2.96
C GLN A 196 -19.03 21.07 1.77
N MET A 197 -18.49 20.85 0.58
CA MET A 197 -19.25 21.04 -0.67
C MET A 197 -19.42 19.76 -1.50
N GLY A 198 -18.74 18.68 -1.11
CA GLY A 198 -18.78 17.41 -1.83
C GLY A 198 -18.09 17.45 -3.20
N VAL A 199 -18.21 16.34 -3.94
CA VAL A 199 -17.61 16.19 -5.26
C VAL A 199 -18.35 17.05 -6.28
N GLY A 200 -17.60 17.82 -7.08
CA GLY A 200 -18.16 18.56 -8.22
C GLY A 200 -18.65 19.98 -7.90
N PHE A 201 -18.39 20.50 -6.70
CA PHE A 201 -18.66 21.91 -6.41
C PHE A 201 -17.63 22.84 -7.08
N GLY A 202 -18.13 23.81 -7.85
CA GLY A 202 -17.32 24.73 -8.66
C GLY A 202 -16.96 24.18 -10.05
N ASN A 203 -16.63 25.09 -10.99
CA ASN A 203 -16.33 24.73 -12.38
C ASN A 203 -15.05 23.87 -12.56
N GLU A 204 -14.26 23.74 -11.50
CA GLU A 204 -12.95 23.09 -11.52
C GLU A 204 -12.92 21.87 -10.58
N CYS A 205 -13.75 20.85 -10.83
CA CYS A 205 -13.55 19.55 -10.16
C CYS A 205 -12.11 19.07 -10.45
N VAL A 206 -11.23 19.19 -9.44
CA VAL A 206 -9.78 18.93 -9.52
C VAL A 206 -9.41 17.49 -9.10
N GLY A 207 -10.33 16.76 -8.48
CA GLY A 207 -10.07 15.45 -7.87
C GLY A 207 -9.37 15.55 -6.52
N VAL A 208 -8.83 14.43 -6.05
CA VAL A 208 -8.05 14.37 -4.81
C VAL A 208 -6.69 15.04 -5.06
N PRO A 209 -6.29 16.07 -4.28
CA PRO A 209 -4.99 16.73 -4.44
C PRO A 209 -3.84 15.82 -3.97
N GLY A 210 -2.61 16.13 -4.38
CA GLY A 210 -1.40 15.44 -3.91
C GLY A 210 -1.24 13.99 -4.40
N THR A 211 -2.09 13.52 -5.32
CA THR A 211 -2.00 12.17 -5.88
C THR A 211 -1.02 12.11 -7.07
N TYR A 212 -0.40 10.96 -7.26
CA TYR A 212 0.50 10.74 -8.41
C TYR A 212 -0.23 10.83 -9.75
N PHE A 213 -1.49 10.37 -9.80
CA PHE A 213 -2.35 10.51 -10.97
C PHE A 213 -3.42 11.57 -10.74
N PRO A 214 -3.47 12.61 -11.57
CA PRO A 214 -4.53 13.62 -11.48
C PRO A 214 -5.86 13.06 -11.99
N LEU A 215 -6.96 13.74 -11.63
CA LEU A 215 -8.27 13.45 -12.19
C LEU A 215 -8.25 13.53 -13.72
N ARG A 216 -8.92 12.58 -14.37
CA ARG A 216 -9.11 12.56 -15.81
C ARG A 216 -10.60 12.65 -16.14
N LYS A 217 -10.94 13.47 -17.14
CA LYS A 217 -12.32 13.71 -17.60
C LYS A 217 -12.57 13.06 -18.96
N GLY A 218 -13.83 12.70 -19.24
CA GLY A 218 -14.24 12.12 -20.52
C GLY A 218 -14.02 10.61 -20.65
N GLY A 219 -13.83 9.91 -19.52
CA GLY A 219 -13.80 8.45 -19.47
C GLY A 219 -15.14 7.85 -19.07
N ARG A 220 -15.28 6.54 -19.30
CA ARG A 220 -16.40 5.71 -18.93
C ARG A 220 -15.91 4.63 -17.96
N VAL A 221 -16.61 4.50 -16.84
CA VAL A 221 -16.41 3.40 -15.89
C VAL A 221 -17.62 2.47 -15.98
N THR A 222 -17.36 1.18 -16.15
CA THR A 222 -18.37 0.12 -15.95
C THR A 222 -18.12 -0.50 -14.59
N LEU A 223 -19.16 -0.59 -13.76
CA LEU A 223 -19.09 -1.22 -12.44
C LEU A 223 -19.60 -2.65 -12.54
N TYR A 224 -18.91 -3.57 -11.87
CA TYR A 224 -19.28 -4.97 -11.81
C TYR A 224 -19.53 -5.38 -10.37
N GLN A 225 -20.67 -6.05 -10.18
CA GLN A 225 -21.02 -6.79 -8.96
C GLN A 225 -20.72 -8.26 -9.24
N ASP A 226 -19.83 -8.84 -8.44
CA ASP A 226 -19.32 -10.20 -8.61
C ASP A 226 -18.65 -10.44 -9.97
N ALA A 227 -18.24 -11.68 -10.23
CA ALA A 227 -17.64 -12.05 -11.52
C ALA A 227 -18.66 -12.03 -12.65
N HIS A 228 -19.93 -12.28 -12.33
CA HIS A 228 -21.01 -12.44 -13.30
C HIS A 228 -22.38 -12.09 -12.72
N VAL A 229 -23.18 -11.35 -13.49
CA VAL A 229 -24.60 -11.11 -13.16
C VAL A 229 -25.48 -11.70 -14.26
N ASP A 230 -26.42 -12.53 -13.82
CA ASP A 230 -27.42 -13.14 -14.68
C ASP A 230 -28.49 -12.10 -15.10
N ASP A 231 -28.76 -11.98 -16.40
CA ASP A 231 -29.81 -11.08 -16.89
C ASP A 231 -31.16 -11.36 -16.22
N GLY A 232 -31.86 -10.30 -15.80
CA GLY A 232 -33.18 -10.37 -15.19
C GLY A 232 -33.22 -10.94 -13.75
N THR A 233 -32.08 -11.22 -13.12
CA THR A 233 -32.06 -11.77 -11.75
C THR A 233 -32.04 -10.72 -10.65
N LEU A 234 -31.69 -9.49 -10.98
CA LEU A 234 -31.70 -8.36 -10.06
C LEU A 234 -32.87 -7.41 -10.37
N PRO A 235 -33.38 -6.67 -9.35
CA PRO A 235 -34.44 -5.69 -9.56
C PRO A 235 -34.08 -4.63 -10.61
N SER A 236 -35.09 -4.14 -11.32
CA SER A 236 -34.89 -3.02 -12.25
C SER A 236 -34.64 -1.73 -11.49
N VAL A 237 -33.52 -1.08 -11.78
CA VAL A 237 -33.16 0.24 -11.23
C VAL A 237 -33.17 1.24 -12.39
N TYR A 238 -33.88 2.36 -12.21
CA TYR A 238 -33.94 3.45 -13.19
C TYR A 238 -33.05 4.60 -12.74
N LEU A 239 -32.24 5.09 -13.67
CA LEU A 239 -31.33 6.23 -13.48
C LEU A 239 -31.99 7.52 -13.94
N ASP A 240 -31.30 8.63 -13.70
CA ASP A 240 -31.67 9.92 -14.28
C ASP A 240 -31.84 9.84 -15.81
N GLY A 241 -32.80 10.60 -16.34
CA GLY A 241 -33.22 10.49 -17.74
C GLY A 241 -34.00 9.21 -18.10
N GLY A 242 -34.41 8.41 -17.11
CA GLY A 242 -35.28 7.23 -17.31
C GLY A 242 -34.57 5.99 -17.87
N ALA A 243 -33.23 6.02 -17.95
CA ALA A 243 -32.45 4.88 -18.41
C ALA A 243 -32.48 3.74 -17.38
N GLN A 244 -32.74 2.51 -17.82
CA GLN A 244 -32.62 1.34 -16.95
C GLN A 244 -31.14 0.98 -16.75
N TYR A 245 -30.72 0.81 -15.50
CA TYR A 245 -29.38 0.33 -15.15
C TYR A 245 -29.17 -1.09 -15.70
N ARG A 246 -28.02 -1.30 -16.36
CA ARG A 246 -27.61 -2.61 -16.88
C ARG A 246 -26.42 -3.11 -16.07
N HIS A 247 -26.61 -4.24 -15.40
CA HIS A 247 -25.53 -4.91 -14.71
C HIS A 247 -24.51 -5.47 -15.71
N GLY A 248 -23.23 -5.22 -15.47
CA GLY A 248 -22.15 -5.76 -16.28
C GLY A 248 -21.80 -7.21 -15.92
N LYS A 249 -21.12 -7.92 -16.82
CA LYS A 249 -20.67 -9.30 -16.64
C LYS A 249 -19.14 -9.33 -16.64
N CYS A 250 -18.53 -9.14 -15.48
CA CYS A 250 -17.10 -8.81 -15.36
C CYS A 250 -16.19 -9.75 -16.14
N TRP A 251 -16.32 -11.06 -15.92
CA TRP A 251 -15.43 -12.05 -16.52
C TRP A 251 -15.73 -12.30 -18.00
N GLU A 252 -17.00 -12.19 -18.43
CA GLU A 252 -17.37 -12.23 -19.85
C GLU A 252 -16.78 -11.02 -20.60
N ASP A 253 -16.98 -9.80 -20.09
CA ASP A 253 -16.40 -8.58 -20.66
C ASP A 253 -14.87 -8.64 -20.72
N MET A 254 -14.22 -9.24 -19.72
CA MET A 254 -12.77 -9.43 -19.69
C MET A 254 -12.29 -10.46 -20.72
N ALA A 255 -12.99 -11.59 -20.83
CA ALA A 255 -12.69 -12.62 -21.84
C ALA A 255 -12.80 -12.04 -23.25
N ASP A 256 -13.88 -11.30 -23.53
CA ASP A 256 -14.10 -10.67 -24.82
C ASP A 256 -13.06 -9.59 -25.13
N ALA A 257 -12.67 -8.79 -24.13
CA ALA A 257 -11.62 -7.80 -24.28
C ALA A 257 -10.26 -8.44 -24.62
N ILE A 258 -9.91 -9.58 -23.99
CA ILE A 258 -8.71 -10.35 -24.30
C ILE A 258 -8.79 -10.95 -25.71
N ARG A 259 -9.93 -11.57 -26.07
CA ARG A 259 -10.15 -12.15 -27.42
C ARG A 259 -9.97 -11.11 -28.52
N GLN A 260 -10.46 -9.89 -28.30
CA GLN A 260 -10.39 -8.79 -29.25
C GLN A 260 -9.08 -8.00 -29.23
N ALA A 261 -8.16 -8.30 -28.31
CA ALA A 261 -6.85 -7.66 -28.24
C ALA A 261 -6.04 -7.96 -29.51
N ARG A 262 -5.28 -6.97 -29.99
CA ARG A 262 -4.45 -7.09 -31.20
C ARG A 262 -3.00 -6.69 -30.99
N ARG A 263 -2.68 -6.06 -29.86
CA ARG A 263 -1.34 -5.52 -29.58
C ARG A 263 -0.82 -5.97 -28.22
N LEU A 264 -1.64 -5.86 -27.17
CA LEU A 264 -1.21 -6.17 -25.82
C LEU A 264 -2.31 -6.76 -24.94
N VAL A 265 -1.89 -7.63 -24.04
CA VAL A 265 -2.65 -8.13 -22.87
C VAL A 265 -1.69 -8.16 -21.69
N TYR A 266 -1.87 -7.26 -20.73
CA TYR A 266 -1.05 -7.22 -19.51
C TYR A 266 -1.91 -7.57 -18.30
N ILE A 267 -1.43 -8.49 -17.48
CA ILE A 267 -2.15 -8.96 -16.29
C ILE A 267 -1.26 -8.78 -15.07
N THR A 268 -1.80 -8.17 -14.01
CA THR A 268 -1.22 -8.24 -12.67
C THR A 268 -2.21 -8.91 -11.74
N GLY A 269 -1.74 -9.81 -10.89
CA GLY A 269 -2.58 -10.52 -9.94
C GLY A 269 -1.81 -10.90 -8.70
N TRP A 270 -2.51 -10.92 -7.57
CA TRP A 270 -2.00 -11.59 -6.38
C TRP A 270 -1.94 -13.10 -6.61
N SER A 271 -2.91 -13.64 -7.35
CA SER A 271 -2.87 -14.99 -7.91
C SER A 271 -3.45 -14.99 -9.31
N VAL A 272 -2.88 -15.80 -10.21
CA VAL A 272 -3.41 -16.07 -11.54
C VAL A 272 -3.45 -17.57 -11.70
N TYR A 273 -4.62 -18.13 -12.02
CA TYR A 273 -4.80 -19.57 -12.18
C TYR A 273 -5.15 -19.89 -13.63
N HIS A 274 -4.17 -20.39 -14.39
CA HIS A 274 -4.33 -20.62 -15.83
C HIS A 274 -5.52 -21.53 -16.21
N PRO A 275 -5.96 -22.55 -15.43
CA PRO A 275 -7.11 -23.38 -15.77
C PRO A 275 -8.46 -22.68 -15.60
N VAL A 276 -8.53 -21.51 -14.96
CA VAL A 276 -9.80 -20.83 -14.70
C VAL A 276 -10.55 -20.53 -16.00
N ARG A 277 -11.86 -20.78 -15.99
CA ARG A 277 -12.76 -20.42 -17.10
C ARG A 277 -13.48 -19.11 -16.77
N LEU A 278 -13.27 -18.10 -17.61
CA LEU A 278 -13.90 -16.79 -17.47
C LEU A 278 -15.39 -16.81 -17.84
N VAL A 279 -15.75 -17.62 -18.85
CA VAL A 279 -17.13 -17.82 -19.30
C VAL A 279 -17.56 -19.26 -18.98
N ARG A 280 -18.69 -19.43 -18.27
CA ARG A 280 -19.11 -20.75 -17.72
C ARG A 280 -20.51 -21.20 -18.08
N ARG A 281 -21.42 -20.29 -18.43
CA ARG A 281 -22.86 -20.59 -18.48
C ARG A 281 -23.27 -21.60 -19.54
N ASN A 282 -22.62 -21.60 -20.69
CA ASN A 282 -23.03 -22.46 -21.81
C ASN A 282 -22.25 -23.78 -21.85
N ASN A 283 -21.28 -23.96 -20.92
CA ASN A 283 -20.31 -25.04 -21.00
C ASN A 283 -19.69 -25.20 -22.39
N ASP A 284 -19.63 -24.12 -23.18
CA ASP A 284 -19.12 -24.16 -24.53
C ASP A 284 -17.64 -24.55 -24.45
N PRO A 285 -17.24 -25.68 -25.07
CA PRO A 285 -15.84 -26.10 -25.05
C PRO A 285 -14.93 -25.08 -25.74
N THR A 286 -15.46 -24.19 -26.60
CA THR A 286 -14.69 -23.12 -27.24
C THR A 286 -14.36 -21.96 -26.32
N ASP A 287 -15.03 -21.82 -25.17
CA ASP A 287 -14.73 -20.76 -24.21
C ASP A 287 -13.34 -20.92 -23.56
N GLY A 288 -12.82 -22.15 -23.52
CA GLY A 288 -11.46 -22.48 -23.10
C GLY A 288 -11.10 -22.08 -21.67
N THR A 289 -9.83 -22.29 -21.32
CA THR A 289 -9.24 -21.77 -20.08
C THR A 289 -8.59 -20.41 -20.32
N LEU A 290 -8.37 -19.61 -19.27
CA LEU A 290 -7.57 -18.39 -19.34
C LEU A 290 -6.19 -18.66 -19.97
N GLY A 291 -5.56 -19.77 -19.58
CA GLY A 291 -4.27 -20.20 -20.08
C GLY A 291 -4.24 -20.37 -21.58
N ASP A 292 -5.20 -21.10 -22.12
CA ASP A 292 -5.29 -21.37 -23.56
C ASP A 292 -5.62 -20.11 -24.35
N LEU A 293 -6.52 -19.27 -23.82
CA LEU A 293 -6.84 -17.97 -24.41
C LEU A 293 -5.58 -17.09 -24.53
N LEU A 294 -4.79 -16.97 -23.47
CA LEU A 294 -3.56 -16.18 -23.48
C LEU A 294 -2.50 -16.76 -24.44
N LYS A 295 -2.35 -18.09 -24.50
CA LYS A 295 -1.48 -18.75 -25.48
C LYS A 295 -1.91 -18.44 -26.91
N ALA A 296 -3.20 -18.58 -27.23
CA ALA A 296 -3.73 -18.30 -28.56
C ALA A 296 -3.45 -16.84 -28.97
N LYS A 297 -3.74 -15.87 -28.09
CA LYS A 297 -3.43 -14.46 -28.36
C LYS A 297 -1.93 -14.22 -28.59
N SER A 298 -1.07 -14.87 -27.81
CA SER A 298 0.37 -14.76 -27.99
C SER A 298 0.85 -15.32 -29.34
N GLN A 299 0.22 -16.39 -29.83
CA GLN A 299 0.51 -17.01 -31.13
C GLN A 299 0.04 -16.13 -32.30
N GLU A 300 -1.01 -15.34 -32.11
CA GLU A 300 -1.46 -14.31 -33.06
C GLU A 300 -0.53 -13.08 -33.10
N GLY A 301 0.53 -13.06 -32.28
CA GLY A 301 1.49 -11.94 -32.21
C GLY A 301 1.14 -10.85 -31.20
N VAL A 302 0.11 -11.05 -30.37
CA VAL A 302 -0.22 -10.12 -29.28
C VAL A 302 0.81 -10.26 -28.17
N ARG A 303 1.31 -9.13 -27.63
CA ARG A 303 2.22 -9.15 -26.49
C ARG A 303 1.45 -9.49 -25.20
N VAL A 304 1.69 -10.68 -24.66
CA VAL A 304 1.07 -11.10 -23.41
C VAL A 304 2.09 -11.11 -22.28
N LEU A 305 1.89 -10.25 -21.27
CA LEU A 305 2.75 -10.13 -20.09
C LEU A 305 1.92 -10.39 -18.83
N VAL A 306 2.38 -11.29 -17.97
CA VAL A 306 1.72 -11.63 -16.70
C VAL A 306 2.69 -11.42 -15.55
N LEU A 307 2.33 -10.55 -14.62
CA LEU A 307 3.07 -10.30 -13.39
C LEU A 307 2.28 -10.86 -12.21
N VAL A 308 2.74 -11.97 -11.65
CA VAL A 308 2.10 -12.63 -10.51
C VAL A 308 2.97 -12.39 -9.28
N TRP A 309 2.37 -12.19 -8.10
CA TRP A 309 3.14 -12.16 -6.86
C TRP A 309 3.91 -13.49 -6.66
N ASP A 310 5.21 -13.39 -6.34
CA ASP A 310 6.06 -14.54 -5.97
C ASP A 310 5.76 -14.90 -4.51
N ASP A 311 4.99 -15.97 -4.29
CA ASP A 311 4.71 -16.46 -2.94
C ASP A 311 5.97 -17.15 -2.38
N PRO A 312 6.61 -16.58 -1.34
CA PRO A 312 7.85 -17.13 -0.80
C PRO A 312 7.70 -18.56 -0.28
N THR A 313 6.46 -18.97 0.06
CA THR A 313 6.12 -20.30 0.60
C THR A 313 5.76 -21.32 -0.47
N SER A 314 5.56 -20.90 -1.72
CA SER A 314 5.36 -21.78 -2.89
C SER A 314 6.66 -22.39 -3.41
N ARG A 315 7.81 -22.06 -2.82
CA ARG A 315 9.12 -22.55 -3.25
C ARG A 315 9.32 -24.02 -2.86
N SER A 316 9.74 -24.81 -3.86
CA SER A 316 10.15 -26.21 -3.66
C SER A 316 11.29 -26.33 -2.64
N LEU A 317 10.97 -26.79 -1.44
CA LEU A 317 11.96 -27.26 -0.48
C LEU A 317 12.20 -28.76 -0.73
N LEU A 318 13.44 -29.12 -1.06
CA LEU A 318 13.90 -30.51 -1.15
C LEU A 318 13.09 -31.43 -2.10
N GLY A 319 12.49 -30.88 -3.15
CA GLY A 319 11.78 -31.67 -4.16
C GLY A 319 10.33 -32.02 -3.80
N PHE A 320 9.85 -31.59 -2.64
CA PHE A 320 8.44 -31.66 -2.27
C PHE A 320 7.75 -30.33 -2.59
N LYS A 321 6.70 -30.41 -3.41
CA LYS A 321 5.90 -29.25 -3.82
C LYS A 321 4.94 -28.90 -2.68
N THR A 322 5.13 -27.73 -2.08
CA THR A 322 4.10 -27.13 -1.24
C THR A 322 3.23 -26.26 -2.13
N GLN A 323 1.90 -26.47 -2.13
CA GLN A 323 1.02 -25.34 -2.42
C GLN A 323 1.37 -24.28 -1.38
N GLY A 324 1.65 -23.05 -1.82
CA GLY A 324 1.99 -21.96 -0.91
C GLY A 324 0.96 -21.90 0.22
N VAL A 325 1.41 -21.55 1.43
CA VAL A 325 0.55 -21.44 2.62
C VAL A 325 -0.60 -20.45 2.37
N MET A 326 -0.42 -19.56 1.39
CA MET A 326 -1.38 -18.55 0.96
C MET A 326 -2.27 -19.01 -0.20
N ASN A 327 -2.24 -20.28 -0.61
CA ASN A 327 -3.10 -20.86 -1.65
C ASN A 327 -3.03 -20.11 -3.01
N THR A 328 -1.81 -19.78 -3.43
CA THR A 328 -1.51 -19.16 -4.74
C THR A 328 -1.14 -20.22 -5.79
N SER A 329 -1.24 -19.88 -7.09
CA SER A 329 -0.91 -20.78 -8.22
C SER A 329 0.20 -20.21 -9.12
N ASP A 330 1.09 -19.43 -8.54
CA ASP A 330 2.10 -18.62 -9.21
C ASP A 330 3.12 -19.48 -10.00
N GLU A 331 3.75 -20.48 -9.36
CA GLU A 331 4.72 -21.36 -10.01
C GLU A 331 4.08 -22.32 -11.02
N GLU A 332 2.86 -22.80 -10.76
CA GLU A 332 2.09 -23.63 -11.69
C GLU A 332 1.79 -22.86 -12.98
N THR A 333 1.25 -21.65 -12.84
CA THR A 333 0.96 -20.76 -13.97
C THR A 333 2.22 -20.42 -14.76
N ARG A 334 3.33 -20.07 -14.09
CA ARG A 334 4.60 -19.83 -14.78
C ARG A 334 5.06 -21.05 -15.59
N ARG A 335 4.96 -22.24 -15.01
CA ARG A 335 5.36 -23.50 -15.68
C ARG A 335 4.49 -23.78 -16.91
N PHE A 336 3.18 -23.55 -16.84
CA PHE A 336 2.26 -23.74 -17.96
C PHE A 336 2.64 -22.91 -19.20
N PHE A 337 3.17 -21.70 -19.00
CA PHE A 337 3.55 -20.79 -20.08
C PHE A 337 5.01 -20.91 -20.55
N LYS A 338 5.85 -21.74 -19.91
CA LYS A 338 7.30 -21.85 -20.18
C LYS A 338 7.68 -22.06 -21.66
N HIS A 339 6.83 -22.74 -22.41
CA HIS A 339 7.06 -23.05 -23.84
C HIS A 339 6.09 -22.29 -24.76
N SER A 340 5.63 -21.12 -24.33
CA SER A 340 4.78 -20.22 -25.12
C SER A 340 5.42 -18.84 -25.24
N SER A 341 4.85 -17.98 -26.08
CA SER A 341 5.28 -16.57 -26.22
C SER A 341 4.73 -15.66 -25.11
N VAL A 342 3.93 -16.19 -24.19
CA VAL A 342 3.46 -15.49 -22.98
C VAL A 342 4.63 -15.33 -22.01
N GLN A 343 4.90 -14.10 -21.57
CA GLN A 343 5.96 -13.82 -20.60
C GLN A 343 5.35 -13.72 -19.21
N VAL A 344 5.76 -14.62 -18.32
CA VAL A 344 5.34 -14.64 -16.91
C VAL A 344 6.52 -14.27 -16.02
N LEU A 345 6.32 -13.27 -15.16
CA LEU A 345 7.27 -12.86 -14.15
C LEU A 345 6.65 -13.05 -12.76
N LEU A 346 7.37 -13.78 -11.90
CA LEU A 346 7.08 -13.85 -10.48
C LEU A 346 7.71 -12.63 -9.81
N CYS A 347 6.88 -11.85 -9.12
CA CYS A 347 7.24 -10.54 -8.58
C CYS A 347 7.30 -10.60 -7.05
N PRO A 348 8.49 -10.78 -6.46
CA PRO A 348 8.64 -10.77 -5.01
C PRO A 348 8.43 -9.36 -4.47
N ARG A 349 7.74 -9.28 -3.33
CA ARG A 349 7.69 -8.04 -2.58
C ARG A 349 9.01 -7.88 -1.82
N SER A 350 9.67 -6.74 -1.99
CA SER A 350 10.92 -6.46 -1.28
C SER A 350 10.84 -5.12 -0.55
N GLY A 351 11.47 -5.05 0.62
CA GLY A 351 11.67 -3.80 1.32
C GLY A 351 12.59 -2.89 0.50
N GLY A 352 12.30 -1.58 0.48
CA GLY A 352 13.12 -0.59 -0.23
C GLY A 352 14.60 -0.59 0.18
N LYS A 353 15.44 0.06 -0.64
CA LYS A 353 16.86 0.28 -0.33
C LYS A 353 16.99 1.04 1.00
N GLY A 354 17.91 0.62 1.87
CA GLY A 354 18.16 1.26 3.17
C GLY A 354 17.41 0.69 4.38
N HIS A 355 16.58 -0.35 4.24
CA HIS A 355 16.02 -1.06 5.40
C HIS A 355 16.98 -2.09 5.99
N SER A 356 16.90 -2.27 7.32
CA SER A 356 17.64 -3.32 8.05
C SER A 356 17.31 -4.71 7.50
N PHE A 357 18.21 -5.68 7.69
CA PHE A 357 18.03 -7.04 7.21
C PHE A 357 16.73 -7.68 7.72
N ILE A 358 16.41 -7.46 9.00
CA ILE A 358 15.15 -7.92 9.63
C ILE A 358 13.94 -7.34 8.92
N LYS A 359 13.94 -6.03 8.64
CA LYS A 359 12.81 -5.35 7.97
C LYS A 359 12.66 -5.78 6.50
N LYS A 360 13.77 -6.07 5.80
CA LYS A 360 13.72 -6.65 4.45
C LYS A 360 13.17 -8.07 4.47
N SER A 361 13.58 -8.88 5.44
CA SER A 361 13.08 -10.24 5.65
C SER A 361 11.57 -10.21 5.91
N GLU A 362 11.13 -9.41 6.88
CA GLU A 362 9.72 -9.23 7.20
C GLU A 362 8.92 -8.82 5.95
N VAL A 363 9.39 -7.80 5.22
CA VAL A 363 8.66 -7.33 4.04
C VAL A 363 8.52 -8.39 2.96
N GLY A 364 9.57 -9.19 2.77
CA GLY A 364 9.56 -10.32 1.85
C GLY A 364 8.66 -11.46 2.30
N THR A 365 8.29 -11.54 3.58
CA THR A 365 7.46 -12.62 4.13
C THR A 365 5.97 -12.25 4.25
N ILE A 366 5.64 -11.00 4.62
CA ILE A 366 4.25 -10.64 5.00
C ILE A 366 3.54 -9.68 4.03
N TYR A 367 4.26 -8.94 3.19
CA TYR A 367 3.64 -8.05 2.21
C TYR A 367 3.60 -8.69 0.83
N THR A 368 2.54 -8.39 0.08
CA THR A 368 2.30 -8.98 -1.24
C THR A 368 2.16 -7.92 -2.32
N HIS A 369 2.30 -8.33 -3.59
CA HIS A 369 1.75 -7.56 -4.70
C HIS A 369 0.26 -7.90 -4.82
N HIS A 370 -0.62 -7.02 -4.33
CA HIS A 370 -2.06 -7.31 -4.23
C HIS A 370 -2.93 -6.69 -5.34
N GLN A 371 -2.30 -6.07 -6.34
CA GLN A 371 -2.98 -5.47 -7.49
C GLN A 371 -3.65 -6.56 -8.34
N LYS A 372 -4.90 -6.36 -8.72
CA LYS A 372 -5.61 -7.17 -9.72
C LYS A 372 -5.97 -6.28 -10.91
N THR A 373 -5.25 -6.44 -12.01
CA THR A 373 -5.52 -5.67 -13.23
C THR A 373 -5.42 -6.52 -14.48
N VAL A 374 -6.27 -6.21 -15.45
CA VAL A 374 -6.15 -6.69 -16.84
C VAL A 374 -6.19 -5.48 -17.75
N ILE A 375 -5.15 -5.27 -18.53
CA ILE A 375 -4.99 -4.13 -19.43
C ILE A 375 -4.87 -4.66 -20.85
N VAL A 376 -5.76 -4.20 -21.73
CA VAL A 376 -5.77 -4.62 -23.13
C VAL A 376 -5.86 -3.42 -24.06
N ASP A 377 -5.41 -3.58 -25.29
CA ASP A 377 -5.85 -2.69 -26.35
C ASP A 377 -7.26 -3.08 -26.83
N ALA A 378 -8.09 -2.10 -27.19
CA ALA A 378 -9.46 -2.27 -27.66
C ALA A 378 -9.73 -1.38 -28.88
N ASP A 379 -10.79 -1.67 -29.64
CA ASP A 379 -11.12 -0.91 -30.85
C ASP A 379 -11.57 0.50 -30.48
N ALA A 380 -11.01 1.49 -31.17
CA ALA A 380 -11.39 2.90 -31.04
C ALA A 380 -12.10 3.43 -32.29
N GLY A 381 -12.41 2.55 -33.25
CA GLY A 381 -12.92 2.90 -34.56
C GLY A 381 -11.84 3.51 -35.46
N GLN A 382 -12.15 3.66 -36.75
CA GLN A 382 -11.26 4.29 -37.74
C GLN A 382 -9.85 3.67 -37.77
N ASN A 383 -9.74 2.34 -37.65
CA ASN A 383 -8.47 1.60 -37.56
C ASN A 383 -7.55 2.03 -36.40
N ARG A 384 -8.08 2.73 -35.38
CA ARG A 384 -7.35 3.12 -34.19
C ARG A 384 -7.65 2.15 -33.04
N ARG A 385 -6.71 2.06 -32.11
CA ARG A 385 -6.83 1.28 -30.88
C ARG A 385 -6.71 2.20 -29.69
N LYS A 386 -7.51 1.96 -28.67
CA LYS A 386 -7.43 2.59 -27.34
C LYS A 386 -7.00 1.54 -26.32
N ILE A 387 -6.73 1.98 -25.10
CA ILE A 387 -6.47 1.07 -23.98
C ILE A 387 -7.70 1.03 -23.09
N VAL A 388 -7.99 -0.17 -22.58
CA VAL A 388 -9.01 -0.44 -21.58
C VAL A 388 -8.34 -1.18 -20.44
N ALA A 389 -8.74 -0.88 -19.21
CA ALA A 389 -8.21 -1.52 -18.01
C ALA A 389 -9.35 -2.04 -17.14
N PHE A 390 -9.16 -3.22 -16.57
CA PHE A 390 -9.99 -3.80 -15.53
C PHE A 390 -9.24 -3.69 -14.20
N VAL A 391 -9.95 -3.27 -13.14
CA VAL A 391 -9.40 -3.13 -11.80
C VAL A 391 -10.47 -3.36 -10.74
N GLY A 392 -10.10 -4.02 -9.63
CA GLY A 392 -10.99 -4.29 -8.51
C GLY A 392 -10.43 -5.35 -7.57
N GLY A 393 -11.32 -6.06 -6.86
CA GLY A 393 -10.96 -7.13 -5.92
C GLY A 393 -10.80 -8.52 -6.53
N LEU A 394 -11.43 -8.78 -7.68
CA LEU A 394 -11.35 -10.07 -8.37
C LEU A 394 -9.99 -10.33 -9.02
N ASP A 395 -9.23 -11.30 -8.49
CA ASP A 395 -8.14 -11.97 -9.22
C ASP A 395 -8.73 -12.90 -10.30
N VAL A 396 -7.99 -13.11 -11.39
CA VAL A 396 -8.32 -14.11 -12.42
C VAL A 396 -7.82 -15.49 -12.01
N CYS A 397 -8.43 -16.03 -10.95
CA CYS A 397 -8.06 -17.32 -10.37
C CYS A 397 -9.25 -18.12 -9.84
N ASN A 398 -8.97 -19.33 -9.33
CA ASN A 398 -9.99 -20.23 -8.80
C ASN A 398 -10.77 -19.65 -7.61
N GLY A 399 -12.03 -20.04 -7.47
CA GLY A 399 -12.94 -19.65 -6.39
C GLY A 399 -13.62 -18.29 -6.55
N ARG A 400 -13.13 -17.44 -7.48
CA ARG A 400 -13.59 -16.05 -7.64
C ARG A 400 -14.83 -15.91 -8.52
N PHE A 401 -15.14 -16.92 -9.33
CA PHE A 401 -16.37 -16.90 -10.11
C PHE A 401 -17.57 -17.10 -9.19
N ASP A 402 -18.45 -16.10 -9.15
CA ASP A 402 -19.74 -16.24 -8.52
C ASP A 402 -20.76 -15.30 -9.16
N THR A 403 -22.01 -15.47 -8.74
CA THR A 403 -23.14 -14.62 -9.08
C THR A 403 -23.77 -14.09 -7.78
N PRO A 404 -24.59 -13.03 -7.83
CA PRO A 404 -25.29 -12.50 -6.65
C PRO A 404 -26.16 -13.51 -5.88
N LYS A 405 -26.44 -14.69 -6.47
CA LYS A 405 -27.17 -15.77 -5.80
C LYS A 405 -26.35 -16.51 -4.74
N HIS A 406 -25.02 -16.47 -4.84
CA HIS A 406 -24.08 -17.07 -3.88
C HIS A 406 -24.46 -18.49 -3.38
N PRO A 407 -24.72 -19.46 -4.28
CA PRO A 407 -25.17 -20.78 -3.89
C PRO A 407 -24.09 -21.55 -3.12
N LEU A 408 -24.47 -22.11 -1.96
CA LEU A 408 -23.58 -22.92 -1.12
C LEU A 408 -23.38 -24.36 -1.64
N PHE A 409 -24.44 -24.97 -2.17
CA PHE A 409 -24.45 -26.40 -2.56
C PHE A 409 -24.92 -26.64 -4.00
N ARG A 410 -25.79 -25.76 -4.53
CA ARG A 410 -26.56 -26.03 -5.76
C ARG A 410 -25.72 -26.03 -7.05
N THR A 411 -24.52 -25.48 -7.01
CA THR A 411 -23.64 -25.33 -8.18
C THR A 411 -22.38 -26.20 -8.11
N LEU A 412 -22.23 -27.00 -7.05
CA LEU A 412 -21.07 -27.87 -6.84
C LEU A 412 -20.84 -28.87 -7.99
N LYS A 413 -21.89 -29.24 -8.71
CA LYS A 413 -21.82 -30.16 -9.87
C LYS A 413 -21.97 -29.48 -11.22
N THR A 414 -22.08 -28.15 -11.24
CA THR A 414 -22.27 -27.34 -12.44
C THR A 414 -21.20 -26.25 -12.52
N LEU A 415 -21.52 -25.00 -12.19
CA LEU A 415 -20.65 -23.82 -12.35
C LEU A 415 -19.36 -23.89 -11.52
N HIS A 416 -19.36 -24.64 -10.42
CA HIS A 416 -18.25 -24.75 -9.47
C HIS A 416 -17.64 -26.15 -9.40
N LYS A 417 -17.98 -27.06 -10.33
CA LYS A 417 -17.49 -28.45 -10.32
C LYS A 417 -15.97 -28.56 -10.32
N ASP A 418 -15.32 -27.78 -11.18
CA ASP A 418 -13.87 -27.76 -11.34
C ASP A 418 -13.26 -26.51 -10.67
N ASP A 419 -14.02 -25.87 -9.78
CA ASP A 419 -13.67 -24.59 -9.14
C ASP A 419 -14.22 -24.49 -7.71
N PHE A 420 -14.19 -25.61 -6.98
CA PHE A 420 -14.59 -25.64 -5.59
C PHE A 420 -13.58 -24.87 -4.73
N HIS A 421 -14.07 -23.96 -3.89
CA HIS A 421 -13.25 -23.17 -2.99
C HIS A 421 -13.92 -23.14 -1.61
N ASN A 422 -13.20 -23.59 -0.60
CA ASN A 422 -13.53 -23.38 0.81
C ASN A 422 -12.25 -23.59 1.65
N PRO A 423 -11.56 -22.52 2.07
CA PRO A 423 -10.38 -22.61 2.90
C PRO A 423 -10.69 -22.72 4.41
N ASN A 424 -11.97 -22.59 4.82
CA ASN A 424 -12.35 -22.45 6.22
C ASN A 424 -12.75 -23.77 6.88
N PHE A 425 -13.29 -24.72 6.11
CA PHE A 425 -13.79 -25.99 6.62
C PHE A 425 -13.15 -27.18 5.89
N LEU A 426 -12.96 -28.27 6.63
CA LEU A 426 -12.65 -29.58 6.03
C LEU A 426 -13.90 -30.12 5.35
N THR A 427 -14.03 -29.86 4.06
CA THR A 427 -15.15 -30.35 3.21
C THR A 427 -14.67 -30.59 1.77
N THR A 428 -15.51 -31.19 0.94
CA THR A 428 -15.22 -31.58 -0.44
C THR A 428 -16.19 -30.91 -1.41
N ALA A 429 -15.88 -30.98 -2.71
CA ALA A 429 -16.79 -30.58 -3.78
C ALA A 429 -18.04 -31.49 -3.91
N ASP A 430 -18.07 -32.63 -3.22
CA ASP A 430 -19.24 -33.51 -3.11
C ASP A 430 -20.16 -33.08 -1.96
N ASP A 431 -19.58 -32.69 -0.83
CA ASP A 431 -20.32 -32.43 0.41
C ASP A 431 -20.68 -30.95 0.61
N GLY A 432 -19.78 -30.04 0.25
CA GLY A 432 -19.93 -28.60 0.50
C GLY A 432 -20.01 -28.21 2.00
N PRO A 433 -20.32 -26.95 2.30
CA PRO A 433 -20.60 -25.86 1.37
C PRO A 433 -19.33 -25.39 0.65
N ARG A 434 -19.45 -24.82 -0.56
CA ARG A 434 -18.41 -23.90 -1.03
C ARG A 434 -18.47 -22.60 -0.23
N GLU A 435 -17.38 -21.85 -0.19
CA GLU A 435 -17.38 -20.45 0.22
C GLU A 435 -17.80 -19.58 -0.99
N PRO A 436 -18.99 -18.95 -0.99
CA PRO A 436 -19.37 -18.01 -2.03
C PRO A 436 -18.46 -16.79 -2.04
N TRP A 437 -18.28 -16.18 -3.21
CA TRP A 437 -17.36 -15.06 -3.39
C TRP A 437 -18.12 -13.81 -3.81
N HIS A 438 -18.42 -12.94 -2.86
CA HIS A 438 -18.91 -11.59 -3.16
C HIS A 438 -17.74 -10.63 -3.35
N ASP A 439 -17.73 -9.90 -4.46
CA ASP A 439 -16.66 -8.94 -4.75
C ASP A 439 -17.10 -7.86 -5.75
N LEU A 440 -16.28 -6.83 -5.93
CA LEU A 440 -16.52 -5.72 -6.84
C LEU A 440 -15.34 -5.52 -7.79
N HIS A 441 -15.66 -5.15 -9.03
CA HIS A 441 -14.66 -4.84 -10.04
C HIS A 441 -15.14 -3.72 -10.97
N SER A 442 -14.23 -3.20 -11.79
CA SER A 442 -14.57 -2.15 -12.74
C SER A 442 -13.81 -2.28 -14.05
N LYS A 443 -14.38 -1.74 -15.13
CA LYS A 443 -13.71 -1.50 -16.41
C LYS A 443 -13.62 0.00 -16.66
N ILE A 444 -12.41 0.48 -16.89
CA ILE A 444 -12.10 1.86 -17.22
C ILE A 444 -11.83 1.94 -18.72
N ASP A 445 -12.69 2.67 -19.43
CA ASP A 445 -12.65 2.88 -20.88
C ASP A 445 -12.61 4.37 -21.20
N GLY A 446 -11.64 4.80 -22.01
CA GLY A 446 -11.57 6.17 -22.50
C GLY A 446 -10.66 7.04 -21.65
N PHE A 447 -9.38 7.05 -22.03
CA PHE A 447 -8.42 8.14 -21.84
C PHE A 447 -7.34 7.98 -22.92
N LYS A 448 -6.58 9.05 -23.22
CA LYS A 448 -5.18 8.85 -23.62
C LYS A 448 -4.50 8.20 -22.42
N ILE A 449 -4.55 6.87 -22.31
CA ILE A 449 -3.63 6.10 -21.48
C ILE A 449 -2.27 6.24 -22.17
N SER A 450 -1.66 7.44 -22.05
CA SER A 450 -0.44 7.82 -22.76
C SER A 450 0.80 7.19 -22.12
N ARG A 451 0.64 6.52 -20.97
CA ARG A 451 1.69 5.77 -20.28
C ARG A 451 1.22 4.36 -19.96
N ILE A 452 1.25 3.51 -20.98
CA ILE A 452 1.14 2.05 -20.84
C ILE A 452 2.40 1.60 -20.09
N GLY A 453 2.27 1.31 -18.79
CA GLY A 453 3.38 0.94 -17.90
C GLY A 453 3.32 1.58 -16.51
N GLU A 454 2.53 2.65 -16.34
CA GLU A 454 2.32 3.32 -15.05
C GLU A 454 0.86 3.16 -14.59
N VAL A 455 0.31 1.94 -14.62
CA VAL A 455 -1.01 1.66 -14.03
C VAL A 455 -0.81 1.36 -12.55
N LYS A 456 -0.60 2.42 -11.77
CA LYS A 456 -0.92 2.40 -10.34
C LYS A 456 -2.31 3.00 -10.22
N ILE A 457 -3.32 2.15 -10.22
CA ILE A 457 -4.67 2.60 -9.88
C ILE A 457 -4.65 2.75 -8.36
N GLY A 458 -4.37 3.97 -7.92
CA GLY A 458 -4.48 4.34 -6.52
C GLY A 458 -5.96 4.39 -6.16
N PHE A 459 -6.35 3.59 -5.17
CA PHE A 459 -7.58 3.82 -4.44
C PHE A 459 -7.37 4.95 -3.43
#